data_AF-A0A953M8S9-F1
#
_entry.id   AF-A0A953M8S9-F1
#
_cell.length_a   1.000
_cell.length_b   1.000
_cell.length_c   1.000
_cell.angle_alpha   90.00
_cell.angle_beta   90.00
_cell.angle_gamma   90.00
#
_symmetry.space_group_name_H-M   'P 1'
#
loop_
_entity.id
_entity.type
_entity.pdbx_description
1 polymer ?
#
loop_
_entity_poly.entity_id
_entity_poly.type
_entity_poly.pdbx_seq_one_letter_code
_entity_poly.pdbx_strand_id
1 'polypeptide(L)'
;DSERPRPPYRFGAADEALLDEVQRAAFAFFWNEADSGSGLVRDRTSSDVVSIAGVGFGLSALPIAVERGWITREQGQGRATTILKSLLAEPTNRKAGLFFHFLNHDATPRRVGAELVVSTIDSALLFAGAITAGQYFGGEVGLLSAKMIAGADWTFFTEPQADNPDTRGFLSLGWKPASDDDPTGDGALLPYFWLDSGDEHRLATLMAVCAPEPGHRLESGVYYRLRRQLGWHEPVGEMVWFPYSGALFTAFFSHCWIDYARLGPDDPSEWGVDHRASVDWWENSRRTVHLHRDKAIANPLGLPTLGENAWGLSACDGPEGYLVPGFFPVPVDMTWAEPGRDYSLFRAEDRWGGGVVPPYAAASSIV
;
A
#
# COMPACT_ATOMS: atom_id res chain seq x y z
N ASP A 1 18.57 2.49 19.92
CA ASP A 1 19.79 2.28 19.12
C ASP A 1 20.01 3.53 18.26
N SER A 2 20.68 4.55 18.81
CA SER A 2 20.88 5.87 18.19
C SER A 2 22.02 5.93 17.17
N GLU A 3 22.62 4.78 16.83
CA GLU A 3 23.82 4.70 15.98
C GLU A 3 23.53 4.42 14.49
N ARG A 4 22.27 4.18 14.10
CA ARG A 4 21.92 3.80 12.73
C ARG A 4 21.55 5.02 11.88
N PRO A 5 22.23 5.27 10.75
CA PRO A 5 21.85 6.34 9.82
C PRO A 5 20.40 6.15 9.34
N ARG A 6 19.63 7.23 9.36
CA ARG A 6 18.27 7.30 8.80
C ARG A 6 18.28 8.13 7.52
N PRO A 7 17.31 7.95 6.61
CA PRO A 7 17.18 8.82 5.44
C PRO A 7 17.00 10.30 5.85
N PRO A 8 17.38 11.26 4.99
CA PRO A 8 17.84 11.06 3.62
C PRO A 8 19.31 10.59 3.53
N TYR A 9 19.55 9.57 2.71
CA TYR A 9 20.91 9.12 2.38
C TYR A 9 21.52 9.96 1.28
N ARG A 10 22.86 9.91 1.18
CA ARG A 10 23.62 10.50 0.08
C ARG A 10 24.34 9.40 -0.66
N PHE A 11 24.12 9.32 -1.97
CA PHE A 11 24.76 8.31 -2.81
C PHE A 11 25.94 8.90 -3.60
N GLY A 12 26.83 8.03 -4.08
CA GLY A 12 27.91 8.42 -4.97
C GLY A 12 27.37 8.85 -6.34
N ALA A 13 28.15 9.60 -7.12
CA ALA A 13 27.70 10.11 -8.42
C ALA A 13 27.26 9.02 -9.41
N ALA A 14 27.89 7.83 -9.37
CA ALA A 14 27.52 6.70 -10.20
C ALA A 14 26.17 6.09 -9.78
N ASP A 15 25.95 5.94 -8.47
CA ASP A 15 24.69 5.44 -7.92
C ASP A 15 23.55 6.42 -8.20
N GLU A 16 23.78 7.72 -8.02
CA GLU A 16 22.79 8.77 -8.35
C GLU A 16 22.39 8.73 -9.83
N ALA A 17 23.35 8.53 -10.75
CA ALA A 17 23.06 8.40 -12.17
C ALA A 17 22.23 7.15 -12.49
N LEU A 18 22.55 6.01 -11.86
CA LEU A 18 21.78 4.78 -12.00
C LEU A 18 20.36 4.95 -11.44
N LEU A 19 20.23 5.57 -10.27
CA LEU A 19 18.93 5.84 -9.64
C LEU A 19 18.07 6.75 -10.51
N ASP A 20 18.64 7.82 -11.10
CA ASP A 20 17.91 8.68 -12.03
C ASP A 20 17.42 7.91 -13.26
N GLU A 21 18.27 7.06 -13.86
CA GLU A 21 17.90 6.24 -15.01
C GLU A 21 16.74 5.29 -14.69
N VAL A 22 16.86 4.54 -13.58
CA VAL A 22 15.83 3.59 -13.14
C VAL A 22 14.52 4.31 -12.81
N GLN A 23 14.58 5.42 -12.06
CA GLN A 23 13.39 6.18 -11.70
C GLN A 23 12.71 6.80 -12.93
N ARG A 24 13.49 7.31 -13.90
CA ARG A 24 12.96 7.86 -15.15
C ARG A 24 12.31 6.77 -16.00
N ALA A 25 12.90 5.59 -16.06
CA ALA A 25 12.31 4.45 -16.78
C ALA A 25 11.00 3.98 -16.12
N ALA A 26 10.95 3.93 -14.79
CA ALA A 26 9.73 3.63 -14.04
C ALA A 26 8.65 4.71 -14.27
N PHE A 27 9.02 6.00 -14.25
CA PHE A 27 8.11 7.10 -14.56
C PHE A 27 7.55 7.01 -15.99
N ALA A 28 8.34 6.56 -16.96
CA ALA A 28 7.92 6.43 -18.35
C ALA A 28 6.68 5.53 -18.50
N PHE A 29 6.50 4.52 -17.63
CA PHE A 29 5.27 3.73 -17.58
C PHE A 29 4.05 4.61 -17.27
N PHE A 30 4.07 5.36 -16.17
CA PHE A 30 2.98 6.27 -15.79
C PHE A 30 2.72 7.37 -16.82
N TRP A 31 3.76 7.78 -17.55
CA TRP A 31 3.63 8.81 -18.55
C TRP A 31 3.04 8.31 -19.87
N ASN A 32 3.55 7.18 -20.39
CA ASN A 32 3.27 6.67 -21.73
C ASN A 32 2.05 5.74 -21.79
N GLU A 33 1.79 4.98 -20.72
CA GLU A 33 0.70 3.99 -20.67
C GLU A 33 -0.62 4.56 -20.15
N ALA A 34 -0.76 5.89 -20.21
CA ALA A 34 -1.96 6.59 -19.77
C ALA A 34 -2.93 6.84 -20.92
N ASP A 35 -4.23 6.68 -20.65
CA ASP A 35 -5.27 7.01 -21.62
C ASP A 35 -5.26 8.52 -21.91
N SER A 36 -5.41 8.88 -23.18
CA SER A 36 -5.39 10.27 -23.63
C SER A 36 -6.61 11.07 -23.16
N GLY A 37 -7.74 10.39 -22.87
CA GLY A 37 -8.97 11.01 -22.40
C GLY A 37 -8.99 11.15 -20.88
N SER A 38 -8.91 10.03 -20.17
CA SER A 38 -9.02 9.99 -18.71
C SER A 38 -7.72 10.30 -17.97
N GLY A 39 -6.58 10.13 -18.62
CA GLY A 39 -5.25 10.25 -18.01
C GLY A 39 -4.87 9.07 -17.11
N LEU A 40 -5.74 8.07 -16.97
CA LEU A 40 -5.51 6.91 -16.10
C LEU A 40 -4.50 5.96 -16.74
N VAL A 41 -3.58 5.46 -15.93
CA VAL A 41 -2.56 4.49 -16.33
C VAL A 41 -3.11 3.07 -16.26
N ARG A 42 -2.73 2.22 -17.22
CA ARG A 42 -2.98 0.77 -17.18
C ARG A 42 -2.39 0.13 -15.92
N ASP A 43 -2.98 -0.97 -15.46
CA ASP A 43 -2.43 -1.86 -14.42
C ASP A 43 -1.10 -2.48 -14.88
N ARG A 44 -1.06 -2.91 -16.13
CA ARG A 44 0.10 -3.51 -16.80
C ARG A 44 0.01 -3.29 -18.31
N THR A 45 1.17 -3.29 -18.96
CA THR A 45 1.28 -3.05 -20.42
C THR A 45 0.58 -4.10 -21.28
N SER A 46 0.29 -5.28 -20.72
CA SER A 46 -0.40 -6.38 -21.40
C SER A 46 -1.92 -6.39 -21.23
N SER A 47 -2.52 -5.37 -20.59
CA SER A 47 -3.95 -5.31 -20.28
C SER A 47 -4.54 -3.92 -20.54
N ASP A 48 -5.83 -3.87 -20.90
CA ASP A 48 -6.64 -2.63 -21.01
C ASP A 48 -7.39 -2.31 -19.70
N VAL A 49 -6.95 -2.87 -18.58
CA VAL A 49 -7.49 -2.61 -17.24
C VAL A 49 -6.64 -1.55 -16.53
N VAL A 50 -7.29 -0.66 -15.79
CA VAL A 50 -6.69 0.34 -14.89
C VAL A 50 -6.85 -0.15 -13.45
N SER A 51 -5.76 -0.18 -12.67
CA SER A 51 -5.85 -0.28 -11.20
C SER A 51 -5.81 1.12 -10.59
N ILE A 52 -6.76 1.44 -9.72
CA ILE A 52 -6.76 2.76 -9.04
C ILE A 52 -5.57 2.93 -8.09
N ALA A 53 -5.00 1.83 -7.57
CA ALA A 53 -3.78 1.87 -6.78
C ALA A 53 -2.60 2.35 -7.64
N GLY A 54 -2.46 1.78 -8.84
CA GLY A 54 -1.48 2.21 -9.84
C GLY A 54 -1.64 3.69 -10.23
N VAL A 55 -2.88 4.16 -10.35
CA VAL A 55 -3.19 5.59 -10.58
C VAL A 55 -2.71 6.45 -9.40
N GLY A 56 -2.88 6.00 -8.16
CA GLY A 56 -2.34 6.67 -6.97
C GLY A 56 -0.83 6.83 -6.97
N PHE A 57 -0.09 5.76 -7.29
CA PHE A 57 1.36 5.85 -7.48
C PHE A 57 1.72 6.81 -8.63
N GLY A 58 0.99 6.76 -9.75
CA GLY A 58 1.18 7.66 -10.88
C GLY A 58 0.98 9.13 -10.52
N LEU A 59 -0.03 9.46 -9.71
CA LEU A 59 -0.23 10.83 -9.21
C LEU A 59 0.94 11.31 -8.35
N SER A 60 1.53 10.43 -7.53
CA SER A 60 2.75 10.74 -6.75
C SER A 60 3.99 10.91 -7.64
N ALA A 61 4.06 10.19 -8.75
CA ALA A 61 5.18 10.25 -9.68
C ALA A 61 5.23 11.57 -10.48
N LEU A 62 4.10 12.27 -10.63
CA LEU A 62 4.04 13.54 -11.38
C LEU A 62 4.90 14.65 -10.73
N PRO A 63 4.75 14.99 -9.42
CA PRO A 63 5.68 15.90 -8.74
C PRO A 63 7.15 15.49 -8.86
N ILE A 64 7.45 14.19 -8.70
CA ILE A 64 8.82 13.67 -8.80
C ILE A 64 9.41 13.98 -10.19
N ALA A 65 8.65 13.71 -11.25
CA ALA A 65 9.09 13.97 -12.61
C ALA A 65 9.29 15.46 -12.93
N VAL A 66 8.51 16.35 -12.29
CA VAL A 66 8.72 17.80 -12.38
C VAL A 66 10.01 18.21 -11.69
N GLU A 67 10.23 17.77 -10.45
CA GLU A 67 11.45 18.09 -9.68
C GLU A 67 12.71 17.53 -10.33
N ARG A 68 12.60 16.38 -11.00
CA ARG A 68 13.68 15.77 -11.80
C ARG A 68 13.84 16.39 -13.19
N GLY A 69 12.96 17.30 -13.60
CA GLY A 69 13.01 17.98 -14.89
C GLY A 69 12.70 17.08 -16.10
N TRP A 70 12.05 15.92 -15.89
CA TRP A 70 11.63 15.03 -16.98
C TRP A 70 10.39 15.55 -17.71
N ILE A 71 9.53 16.29 -17.00
CA ILE A 71 8.37 17.01 -17.54
C ILE A 71 8.32 18.43 -16.97
N THR A 72 7.58 19.31 -17.64
CA THR A 72 7.27 20.65 -17.11
C THR A 72 6.21 20.57 -16.00
N ARG A 73 6.18 21.59 -15.14
CA ARG A 73 5.16 21.71 -14.09
C ARG A 73 3.75 21.77 -14.67
N GLU A 74 3.58 22.45 -15.81
CA GLU A 74 2.31 22.58 -16.54
C GLU A 74 1.82 21.23 -17.07
N GLN A 75 2.73 20.41 -17.62
CA GLN A 75 2.42 19.05 -18.05
C GLN A 75 1.98 18.16 -16.88
N GLY A 76 2.71 18.21 -15.77
CA GLY A 76 2.37 17.45 -14.55
C GLY A 76 1.02 17.86 -13.98
N GLN A 77 0.79 19.18 -13.85
CA GLN A 77 -0.49 19.72 -13.36
C GLN A 77 -1.65 19.35 -14.30
N GLY A 78 -1.45 19.47 -15.62
CA GLY A 78 -2.45 19.10 -16.61
C GLY A 78 -2.86 17.63 -16.49
N ARG A 79 -1.89 16.71 -16.38
CA ARG A 79 -2.17 15.28 -16.20
C ARG A 79 -2.93 15.00 -14.90
N ALA A 80 -2.50 15.59 -13.79
CA ALA A 80 -3.16 15.41 -12.49
C ALA A 80 -4.61 15.91 -12.51
N THR A 81 -4.86 17.08 -13.11
CA THR A 81 -6.22 17.63 -13.29
C THR A 81 -7.09 16.68 -14.10
N THR A 82 -6.60 16.15 -15.22
CA THR A 82 -7.36 15.22 -16.07
C THR A 82 -7.74 13.95 -15.32
N ILE A 83 -6.80 13.33 -14.61
CA ILE A 83 -7.03 12.12 -13.80
C ILE A 83 -8.15 12.35 -12.78
N LEU A 84 -8.01 13.38 -11.96
CA LEU A 84 -8.94 13.65 -10.86
C LEU A 84 -10.33 14.03 -11.37
N LYS A 85 -10.42 14.81 -12.45
CA LYS A 85 -11.71 15.14 -13.10
C LYS A 85 -12.41 13.89 -13.62
N SER A 86 -11.68 13.03 -14.33
CA SER A 86 -12.23 11.81 -14.94
C SER A 86 -12.81 10.86 -13.89
N LEU A 87 -12.07 10.65 -12.80
CA LEU A 87 -12.55 9.83 -11.68
C LEU A 87 -13.80 10.43 -11.02
N LEU A 88 -13.79 11.73 -10.72
CA LEU A 88 -14.91 12.39 -10.06
C LEU A 88 -16.18 12.49 -10.93
N ALA A 89 -16.01 12.58 -12.25
CA ALA A 89 -17.10 12.74 -13.21
C ALA A 89 -17.96 11.47 -13.39
N GLU A 90 -17.40 10.27 -13.18
CA GLU A 90 -18.11 9.00 -13.32
C GLU A 90 -18.54 8.48 -11.93
N PRO A 91 -19.78 8.68 -11.47
CA PRO A 91 -20.19 8.26 -10.13
C PRO A 91 -20.27 6.74 -9.96
N THR A 92 -20.38 5.97 -11.04
CA THR A 92 -20.54 4.49 -10.95
C THR A 92 -19.24 3.76 -10.65
N ASN A 93 -18.11 4.47 -10.60
CA ASN A 93 -16.80 3.92 -10.27
C ASN A 93 -16.48 3.88 -8.77
N ARG A 94 -17.43 4.25 -7.92
CA ARG A 94 -17.26 4.34 -6.47
C ARG A 94 -18.54 4.07 -5.70
N LYS A 95 -18.40 3.67 -4.44
CA LYS A 95 -19.46 3.57 -3.43
C LYS A 95 -18.97 4.26 -2.16
N ALA A 96 -19.83 5.08 -1.56
CA ALA A 96 -19.48 5.84 -0.34
C ALA A 96 -18.15 6.62 -0.47
N GLY A 97 -17.85 7.12 -1.68
CA GLY A 97 -16.63 7.86 -2.00
C GLY A 97 -15.36 7.04 -2.18
N LEU A 98 -15.38 5.73 -1.92
CA LEU A 98 -14.28 4.81 -2.20
C LEU A 98 -14.49 4.08 -3.54
N PHE A 99 -13.39 3.76 -4.22
CA PHE A 99 -13.40 3.39 -5.63
C PHE A 99 -13.28 1.87 -5.85
N PHE A 100 -13.84 1.39 -6.96
CA PHE A 100 -13.62 0.02 -7.44
C PHE A 100 -12.14 -0.22 -7.77
N HIS A 101 -11.62 -1.40 -7.43
CA HIS A 101 -10.21 -1.76 -7.68
C HIS A 101 -9.82 -1.54 -9.15
N PHE A 102 -10.60 -2.12 -10.06
CA PHE A 102 -10.31 -2.09 -11.49
C PHE A 102 -11.33 -1.28 -12.29
N LEU A 103 -10.82 -0.42 -13.17
CA LEU A 103 -11.59 0.39 -14.13
C LEU A 103 -11.16 0.08 -15.57
N ASN A 104 -11.96 0.40 -16.57
CA ASN A 104 -11.55 0.35 -17.98
C ASN A 104 -10.55 1.47 -18.31
N HIS A 105 -9.67 1.19 -19.26
CA HIS A 105 -8.72 2.16 -19.80
C HIS A 105 -9.34 2.99 -20.94
N ASP A 106 -10.39 3.74 -20.63
CA ASP A 106 -11.07 4.65 -21.56
C ASP A 106 -11.30 6.04 -20.93
N ALA A 107 -11.85 6.97 -21.71
CA ALA A 107 -12.19 8.32 -21.25
C ALA A 107 -13.24 8.35 -20.11
N THR A 108 -14.10 7.34 -20.03
CA THR A 108 -15.11 7.20 -18.97
C THR A 108 -14.77 5.97 -18.11
N PRO A 109 -14.19 6.17 -16.91
CA PRO A 109 -13.56 5.08 -16.15
C PRO A 109 -14.58 4.37 -15.26
N ARG A 110 -15.20 3.32 -15.81
CA ARG A 110 -16.17 2.43 -15.17
C ARG A 110 -15.50 1.15 -14.70
N ARG A 111 -16.06 0.53 -13.67
CA ARG A 111 -15.57 -0.75 -13.13
C ARG A 111 -15.53 -1.85 -14.21
N VAL A 112 -14.51 -2.70 -14.17
CA VAL A 112 -14.36 -3.87 -15.07
C VAL A 112 -13.60 -5.01 -14.37
N GLY A 113 -13.53 -6.16 -15.03
CA GLY A 113 -12.73 -7.29 -14.58
C GLY A 113 -13.48 -8.24 -13.65
N ALA A 114 -12.75 -9.24 -13.13
CA ALA A 114 -13.32 -10.27 -12.26
C ALA A 114 -13.53 -9.76 -10.81
N GLU A 115 -12.75 -8.76 -10.39
CA GLU A 115 -12.84 -8.16 -9.06
C GLU A 115 -13.72 -6.91 -9.08
N LEU A 116 -15.03 -7.15 -9.05
CA LEU A 116 -16.03 -6.10 -9.00
C LEU A 116 -16.28 -5.64 -7.56
N VAL A 117 -15.20 -5.20 -6.89
CA VAL A 117 -15.17 -4.83 -5.47
C VAL A 117 -14.69 -3.38 -5.32
N VAL A 118 -15.38 -2.61 -4.49
CA VAL A 118 -14.89 -1.34 -3.96
C VAL A 118 -13.83 -1.66 -2.91
N SER A 119 -12.58 -1.28 -3.19
CA SER A 119 -11.42 -1.67 -2.40
C SER A 119 -10.95 -0.52 -1.52
N THR A 120 -10.86 -0.80 -0.22
CA THR A 120 -10.46 0.20 0.77
C THR A 120 -8.97 0.52 0.71
N ILE A 121 -8.11 -0.48 0.46
CA ILE A 121 -6.67 -0.26 0.28
C ILE A 121 -6.36 0.46 -1.03
N ASP A 122 -6.98 0.06 -2.14
CA ASP A 122 -6.68 0.68 -3.44
C ASP A 122 -7.17 2.14 -3.47
N SER A 123 -8.28 2.42 -2.77
CA SER A 123 -8.71 3.80 -2.52
C SER A 123 -7.72 4.57 -1.65
N ALA A 124 -7.17 3.97 -0.58
CA ALA A 124 -6.17 4.61 0.25
C ALA A 124 -4.89 4.98 -0.55
N LEU A 125 -4.42 4.09 -1.43
CA LEU A 125 -3.29 4.31 -2.33
C LEU A 125 -3.59 5.43 -3.34
N LEU A 126 -4.77 5.41 -3.97
CA LEU A 126 -5.25 6.49 -4.83
C LEU A 126 -5.22 7.84 -4.11
N PHE A 127 -5.76 7.88 -2.90
CA PHE A 127 -5.88 9.08 -2.10
C PHE A 127 -4.53 9.62 -1.65
N ALA A 128 -3.58 8.76 -1.26
CA ALA A 128 -2.24 9.19 -0.91
C ALA A 128 -1.54 9.88 -2.11
N GLY A 129 -1.72 9.34 -3.31
CA GLY A 129 -1.30 9.97 -4.55
C GLY A 129 -1.99 11.30 -4.84
N ALA A 130 -3.31 11.34 -4.73
CA ALA A 130 -4.09 12.55 -4.94
C ALA A 130 -3.73 13.67 -3.94
N ILE A 131 -3.48 13.34 -2.68
CA ILE A 131 -2.99 14.29 -1.66
C ILE A 131 -1.62 14.83 -2.07
N THR A 132 -0.68 13.95 -2.45
CA THR A 132 0.68 14.36 -2.88
C THR A 132 0.61 15.34 -4.06
N ALA A 133 -0.12 14.98 -5.13
CA ALA A 133 -0.31 15.85 -6.29
C ALA A 133 -1.05 17.15 -5.93
N GLY A 134 -2.07 17.06 -5.07
CA GLY A 134 -2.87 18.20 -4.61
C GLY A 134 -2.07 19.22 -3.83
N GLN A 135 -1.22 18.77 -2.90
CA GLN A 135 -0.33 19.63 -2.11
C GLN A 135 0.77 20.26 -2.98
N TYR A 136 1.33 19.51 -3.94
CA TYR A 136 2.39 20.00 -4.81
C TYR A 136 1.89 21.01 -5.87
N PHE A 137 0.80 20.66 -6.58
CA PHE A 137 0.31 21.48 -7.67
C PHE A 137 -0.58 22.64 -7.21
N GLY A 138 -1.29 22.48 -6.08
CA GLY A 138 -2.25 23.46 -5.58
C GLY A 138 -3.40 23.73 -6.56
N GLY A 139 -4.03 24.91 -6.42
CA GLY A 139 -5.06 25.38 -7.35
C GLY A 139 -6.18 24.36 -7.60
N GLU A 140 -6.51 24.13 -8.88
CA GLU A 140 -7.55 23.18 -9.26
C GLU A 140 -7.26 21.74 -8.83
N VAL A 141 -6.00 21.27 -8.93
CA VAL A 141 -5.61 19.92 -8.51
C VAL A 141 -5.84 19.74 -7.01
N GLY A 142 -5.44 20.74 -6.21
CA GLY A 142 -5.67 20.76 -4.77
C GLY A 142 -7.15 20.71 -4.41
N LEU A 143 -8.00 21.47 -5.11
CA LEU A 143 -9.45 21.47 -4.89
C LEU A 143 -10.11 20.14 -5.27
N LEU A 144 -9.71 19.53 -6.39
CA LEU A 144 -10.24 18.24 -6.84
C LEU A 144 -9.80 17.11 -5.89
N SER A 145 -8.54 17.13 -5.48
CA SER A 145 -7.98 16.22 -4.48
C SER A 145 -8.77 16.32 -3.17
N ALA A 146 -8.90 17.52 -2.60
CA ALA A 146 -9.66 17.75 -1.37
C ALA A 146 -11.12 17.27 -1.49
N LYS A 147 -11.79 17.54 -2.62
CA LYS A 147 -13.15 17.07 -2.89
C LYS A 147 -13.26 15.55 -2.90
N MET A 148 -12.29 14.87 -3.53
CA MET A 148 -12.23 13.41 -3.56
C MET A 148 -12.08 12.84 -2.14
N ILE A 149 -11.13 13.36 -1.36
CA ILE A 149 -10.85 12.87 0.00
C ILE A 149 -12.02 13.15 0.95
N ALA A 150 -12.66 14.32 0.87
CA ALA A 150 -13.81 14.66 1.71
C ALA A 150 -15.04 13.78 1.42
N GLY A 151 -15.19 13.31 0.18
CA GLY A 151 -16.30 12.44 -0.21
C GLY A 151 -16.20 11.00 0.30
N ALA A 152 -15.03 10.56 0.79
CA ALA A 152 -14.77 9.20 1.25
C ALA A 152 -15.35 8.96 2.65
N ASP A 153 -16.48 8.25 2.72
CA ASP A 153 -17.11 7.80 3.95
C ASP A 153 -16.56 6.45 4.39
N TRP A 154 -15.52 6.48 5.23
CA TRP A 154 -14.89 5.26 5.76
C TRP A 154 -15.77 4.54 6.78
N THR A 155 -16.73 5.23 7.40
CA THR A 155 -17.65 4.61 8.38
C THR A 155 -18.55 3.58 7.70
N PHE A 156 -18.89 3.79 6.42
CA PHE A 156 -19.61 2.81 5.60
C PHE A 156 -18.89 1.46 5.52
N PHE A 157 -17.56 1.44 5.58
CA PHE A 157 -16.72 0.24 5.49
C PHE A 157 -16.40 -0.38 6.84
N THR A 158 -17.06 0.06 7.91
CA THR A 158 -17.00 -0.60 9.20
C THR A 158 -18.29 -1.35 9.44
N GLU A 159 -18.20 -2.59 9.92
CA GLU A 159 -19.40 -3.36 10.18
C GLU A 159 -20.14 -2.82 11.42
N PRO A 160 -21.42 -2.41 11.31
CA PRO A 160 -22.20 -1.95 12.46
C PRO A 160 -22.56 -3.08 13.44
N GLN A 161 -22.49 -4.34 12.98
CA GLN A 161 -23.02 -5.53 13.65
C GLN A 161 -22.00 -6.68 13.73
N ALA A 162 -20.71 -6.39 13.97
CA ALA A 162 -19.80 -7.46 14.34
C ALA A 162 -20.21 -8.01 15.72
N ASP A 163 -20.93 -9.14 15.69
CA ASP A 163 -21.13 -10.02 16.86
C ASP A 163 -19.76 -10.45 17.44
N ASN A 164 -18.71 -10.39 16.61
CA ASN A 164 -17.33 -10.54 17.04
C ASN A 164 -16.77 -9.22 17.61
N PRO A 165 -16.52 -9.11 18.93
CA PRO A 165 -15.91 -7.93 19.53
C PRO A 165 -14.49 -7.66 18.98
N ASP A 166 -13.80 -8.66 18.45
CA ASP A 166 -12.43 -8.53 17.98
C ASP A 166 -12.31 -7.83 16.62
N THR A 167 -13.36 -7.87 15.78
CA THR A 167 -13.36 -7.18 14.47
C THR A 167 -14.12 -5.85 14.50
N ARG A 168 -14.78 -5.53 15.61
CA ARG A 168 -15.59 -4.31 15.74
C ARG A 168 -14.75 -3.04 15.59
N GLY A 169 -15.18 -2.20 14.65
CA GLY A 169 -14.57 -0.90 14.34
C GLY A 169 -13.38 -0.98 13.39
N PHE A 170 -12.93 -2.19 12.99
CA PHE A 170 -11.95 -2.33 11.91
C PHE A 170 -12.63 -2.18 10.55
N LEU A 171 -11.84 -1.72 9.59
CA LEU A 171 -12.25 -1.56 8.19
C LEU A 171 -12.39 -2.92 7.53
N SER A 172 -13.49 -3.15 6.83
CA SER A 172 -13.61 -4.24 5.86
C SER A 172 -12.63 -4.02 4.71
N LEU A 173 -12.13 -5.11 4.12
CA LEU A 173 -11.30 -5.06 2.92
C LEU A 173 -12.03 -4.38 1.74
N GLY A 174 -13.35 -4.50 1.68
CA GLY A 174 -14.11 -3.86 0.62
C GLY A 174 -15.60 -4.09 0.68
N TRP A 175 -16.27 -3.67 -0.37
CA TRP A 175 -17.70 -3.82 -0.57
C TRP A 175 -18.01 -4.33 -1.96
N LYS A 176 -19.03 -5.18 -2.10
CA LYS A 176 -19.48 -5.72 -3.38
C LYS A 176 -20.97 -5.42 -3.60
N PRO A 177 -21.38 -4.93 -4.80
CA PRO A 177 -22.78 -4.74 -5.13
C PRO A 177 -23.50 -6.10 -5.21
N ALA A 178 -24.79 -6.10 -4.90
CA ALA A 178 -25.66 -7.27 -5.02
C ALA A 178 -26.00 -7.60 -6.49
N SER A 179 -25.99 -6.59 -7.36
CA SER A 179 -26.23 -6.72 -8.80
C SER A 179 -25.19 -5.96 -9.60
N ASP A 180 -24.74 -6.55 -10.70
CA ASP A 180 -23.79 -5.90 -11.58
C ASP A 180 -24.40 -4.76 -12.42
N ASP A 181 -25.71 -4.77 -12.61
CA ASP A 181 -26.44 -3.71 -13.32
C ASP A 181 -26.66 -2.47 -12.45
N ASP A 182 -26.46 -2.58 -11.13
CA ASP A 182 -26.56 -1.47 -10.18
C ASP A 182 -25.33 -1.41 -9.26
N PRO A 183 -24.19 -0.93 -9.79
CA PRO A 183 -22.90 -0.96 -9.08
C PRO A 183 -22.84 -0.05 -7.85
N THR A 184 -23.81 0.85 -7.71
CA THR A 184 -23.89 1.80 -6.60
C THR A 184 -25.06 1.53 -5.67
N GLY A 185 -25.87 0.50 -5.96
CA GLY A 185 -27.06 0.12 -5.22
C GLY A 185 -26.77 -0.68 -3.96
N ASP A 186 -27.65 -1.61 -3.65
CA ASP A 186 -27.49 -2.51 -2.50
C ASP A 186 -26.29 -3.45 -2.70
N GLY A 187 -25.73 -3.93 -1.58
CA GLY A 187 -24.58 -4.82 -1.58
C GLY A 187 -24.13 -5.15 -0.17
N ALA A 188 -22.98 -5.81 -0.05
CA ALA A 188 -22.45 -6.27 1.23
C ALA A 188 -20.96 -5.95 1.37
N LEU A 189 -20.54 -5.67 2.60
CA LEU A 189 -19.13 -5.64 2.96
C LEU A 189 -18.52 -7.05 2.82
N LEU A 190 -17.24 -7.11 2.49
CA LEU A 190 -16.49 -8.36 2.53
C LEU A 190 -16.29 -8.80 3.99
N PRO A 191 -16.32 -10.12 4.28
CA PRO A 191 -16.18 -10.66 5.64
C PRO A 191 -14.71 -10.69 6.12
N TYR A 192 -13.86 -9.84 5.56
CA TYR A 192 -12.43 -9.74 5.86
C TYR A 192 -12.13 -8.33 6.31
N PHE A 193 -11.26 -8.16 7.31
CA PHE A 193 -10.99 -6.87 7.93
C PHE A 193 -9.49 -6.58 8.03
N TRP A 194 -9.14 -5.30 7.99
CA TRP A 194 -7.79 -4.80 8.23
C TRP A 194 -7.52 -4.77 9.74
N LEU A 195 -7.03 -5.89 10.27
CA LEU A 195 -6.79 -6.08 11.71
C LEU A 195 -5.34 -6.40 12.09
N ASP A 196 -4.44 -6.60 11.12
CA ASP A 196 -2.99 -6.74 11.32
C ASP A 196 -2.23 -5.44 11.02
N SER A 197 -0.90 -5.48 11.00
CA SER A 197 -0.06 -4.27 10.88
C SER A 197 0.91 -4.30 9.70
N GLY A 198 0.54 -5.00 8.62
CA GLY A 198 1.17 -4.82 7.32
C GLY A 198 1.08 -3.36 6.84
N ASP A 199 1.89 -2.97 5.88
CA ASP A 199 1.85 -1.62 5.30
C ASP A 199 0.45 -1.20 4.80
N GLU A 200 -0.28 -2.08 4.12
CA GLU A 200 -1.63 -1.85 3.61
C GLU A 200 -2.60 -1.54 4.75
N HIS A 201 -2.52 -2.31 5.82
CA HIS A 201 -3.36 -2.14 7.00
C HIS A 201 -3.11 -0.78 7.64
N ARG A 202 -1.83 -0.42 7.81
CA ARG A 202 -1.43 0.86 8.38
C ARG A 202 -1.88 2.02 7.50
N LEU A 203 -1.67 1.94 6.19
CA LEU A 203 -2.05 3.01 5.27
C LEU A 203 -3.57 3.21 5.20
N ALA A 204 -4.34 2.13 4.98
CA ALA A 204 -5.79 2.21 4.90
C ALA A 204 -6.41 2.73 6.21
N THR A 205 -5.93 2.23 7.36
CA THR A 205 -6.42 2.67 8.66
C THR A 205 -6.04 4.12 8.95
N LEU A 206 -4.81 4.54 8.62
CA LEU A 206 -4.40 5.94 8.78
C LEU A 206 -5.29 6.88 7.96
N MET A 207 -5.55 6.53 6.69
CA MET A 207 -6.42 7.33 5.83
C MET A 207 -7.84 7.45 6.40
N ALA A 208 -8.37 6.36 6.97
CA ALA A 208 -9.69 6.34 7.57
C ALA A 208 -9.80 7.17 8.86
N VAL A 209 -8.80 7.11 9.75
CA VAL A 209 -8.78 7.91 11.00
C VAL A 209 -8.40 9.37 10.77
N CYS A 210 -7.81 9.69 9.61
CA CYS A 210 -7.46 11.06 9.23
C CYS A 210 -8.47 11.70 8.26
N ALA A 211 -9.55 11.01 7.88
CA ALA A 211 -10.54 11.53 6.93
C ALA A 211 -11.03 12.93 7.35
N PRO A 212 -11.06 13.93 6.45
CA PRO A 212 -11.25 15.33 6.85
C PRO A 212 -12.66 15.61 7.39
N GLU A 213 -13.67 14.88 6.91
CA GLU A 213 -15.05 14.98 7.37
C GLU A 213 -15.27 14.15 8.64
N PRO A 214 -15.63 14.74 9.80
CA PRO A 214 -15.78 14.00 11.05
C PRO A 214 -16.80 12.86 10.98
N GLY A 215 -17.88 13.02 10.21
CA GLY A 215 -18.90 11.98 10.03
C GLY A 215 -18.46 10.80 9.14
N HIS A 216 -17.33 10.95 8.45
CA HIS A 216 -16.76 9.94 7.55
C HIS A 216 -15.51 9.28 8.13
N ARG A 217 -15.07 9.72 9.30
CA ARG A 217 -13.81 9.34 9.94
C ARG A 217 -14.03 8.25 10.98
N LEU A 218 -13.06 7.35 11.10
CA LEU A 218 -13.03 6.37 12.19
C LEU A 218 -12.42 6.94 13.48
N GLU A 219 -12.69 6.26 14.58
CA GLU A 219 -12.06 6.58 15.86
C GLU A 219 -10.54 6.35 15.78
N SER A 220 -9.75 7.30 16.29
CA SER A 220 -8.29 7.29 16.18
C SER A 220 -7.63 6.06 16.81
N GLY A 221 -8.22 5.49 17.87
CA GLY A 221 -7.70 4.30 18.54
C GLY A 221 -7.65 3.06 17.65
N VAL A 222 -8.42 3.01 16.55
CA VAL A 222 -8.44 1.88 15.61
C VAL A 222 -7.05 1.59 15.04
N TYR A 223 -6.25 2.62 14.72
CA TYR A 223 -4.88 2.44 14.22
C TYR A 223 -3.98 1.71 15.22
N TYR A 224 -4.13 2.02 16.50
CA TYR A 224 -3.30 1.45 17.56
C TYR A 224 -3.77 0.05 17.99
N ARG A 225 -5.01 -0.32 17.67
CA ARG A 225 -5.58 -1.66 17.92
C ARG A 225 -5.09 -2.74 16.95
N LEU A 226 -4.55 -2.37 15.78
CA LEU A 226 -3.99 -3.31 14.80
C LEU A 226 -3.06 -4.32 15.50
N ARG A 227 -3.20 -5.62 15.18
CA ARG A 227 -2.41 -6.69 15.78
C ARG A 227 -0.93 -6.52 15.44
N ARG A 228 -0.09 -6.74 16.45
CA ARG A 228 1.37 -6.58 16.40
C ARG A 228 2.04 -7.85 16.87
N GLN A 229 1.84 -8.91 16.10
CA GLN A 229 2.45 -10.21 16.38
C GLN A 229 3.96 -10.16 16.15
N LEU A 230 4.72 -10.77 17.06
CA LEU A 230 6.17 -10.67 17.10
C LEU A 230 6.83 -11.88 16.44
N GLY A 231 7.97 -11.62 15.81
CA GLY A 231 8.84 -12.61 15.20
C GLY A 231 10.30 -12.24 15.40
N TRP A 232 11.20 -13.20 15.28
CA TRP A 232 12.64 -13.03 15.45
C TRP A 232 13.40 -13.56 14.24
N HIS A 233 14.45 -12.86 13.83
CA HIS A 233 15.42 -13.34 12.84
C HIS A 233 16.83 -12.94 13.24
N GLU A 234 17.76 -13.89 13.31
CA GLU A 234 19.17 -13.62 13.64
C GLU A 234 19.93 -13.20 12.37
N PRO A 235 20.80 -12.16 12.41
CA PRO A 235 21.20 -11.32 13.56
C PRO A 235 20.36 -10.03 13.73
N VAL A 236 19.23 -9.94 13.04
CA VAL A 236 18.44 -8.71 12.91
C VAL A 236 17.66 -8.36 14.17
N GLY A 237 17.12 -9.35 14.87
CA GLY A 237 16.33 -9.21 16.10
C GLY A 237 14.82 -9.35 15.92
N GLU A 238 14.09 -8.91 16.93
CA GLU A 238 12.62 -8.95 16.99
C GLU A 238 11.98 -8.01 15.95
N MET A 239 10.83 -8.35 15.39
CA MET A 239 10.06 -7.48 14.50
C MET A 239 8.59 -7.83 14.55
N VAL A 240 7.74 -6.86 14.26
CA VAL A 240 6.34 -7.10 13.92
C VAL A 240 6.25 -7.58 12.48
N TRP A 241 5.48 -8.63 12.24
CA TRP A 241 5.36 -9.27 10.93
C TRP A 241 3.91 -9.55 10.54
N PHE A 242 3.64 -9.56 9.23
CA PHE A 242 2.31 -9.77 8.67
C PHE A 242 2.05 -11.26 8.40
N PRO A 243 0.95 -11.85 8.93
CA PRO A 243 0.72 -13.30 8.88
C PRO A 243 0.43 -13.86 7.49
N TYR A 244 -0.34 -13.15 6.66
CA TYR A 244 -0.94 -13.75 5.46
C TYR A 244 -0.03 -13.73 4.23
N SER A 245 1.02 -12.90 4.25
CA SER A 245 1.99 -12.78 3.17
C SER A 245 3.36 -12.40 3.72
N GLY A 246 4.39 -13.13 3.30
CA GLY A 246 5.79 -12.77 3.58
C GLY A 246 6.40 -11.94 2.45
N ALA A 247 5.60 -11.46 1.51
CA ALA A 247 6.09 -10.69 0.36
C ALA A 247 6.65 -9.35 0.82
N LEU A 248 7.81 -8.94 0.30
CA LEU A 248 8.51 -7.77 0.83
C LEU A 248 7.72 -6.46 0.70
N PHE A 249 6.83 -6.35 -0.30
CA PHE A 249 6.00 -5.15 -0.45
C PHE A 249 5.23 -4.81 0.83
N THR A 250 4.83 -5.82 1.62
CA THR A 250 4.03 -5.60 2.84
C THR A 250 4.75 -4.81 3.93
N ALA A 251 6.03 -4.51 3.72
CA ALA A 251 6.85 -3.71 4.62
C ALA A 251 7.02 -2.25 4.15
N PHE A 252 6.77 -1.89 2.90
CA PHE A 252 7.31 -0.62 2.36
C PHE A 252 6.36 0.30 1.57
N PHE A 253 5.17 -0.09 1.07
CA PHE A 253 4.38 0.87 0.28
C PHE A 253 3.95 2.09 1.10
N SER A 254 3.59 1.89 2.37
CA SER A 254 3.20 3.00 3.24
C SER A 254 4.34 4.01 3.48
N HIS A 255 5.61 3.60 3.35
CA HIS A 255 6.77 4.49 3.45
C HIS A 255 6.88 5.48 2.28
N CYS A 256 6.19 5.24 1.16
CA CYS A 256 6.13 6.20 0.05
C CYS A 256 5.45 7.53 0.46
N TRP A 257 4.61 7.52 1.48
CA TRP A 257 3.83 8.70 1.91
C TRP A 257 3.95 9.03 3.40
N ILE A 258 4.33 8.05 4.23
CA ILE A 258 4.49 8.22 5.67
C ILE A 258 5.98 8.17 5.99
N ASP A 259 6.53 9.30 6.46
CA ASP A 259 7.92 9.40 6.87
C ASP A 259 8.12 8.78 8.27
N TYR A 260 8.06 7.44 8.34
CA TYR A 260 8.26 6.70 9.57
C TYR A 260 9.64 6.92 10.18
N ALA A 261 10.67 7.19 9.36
CA ALA A 261 12.00 7.48 9.84
C ALA A 261 12.02 8.73 10.72
N ARG A 262 11.27 9.77 10.32
CA ARG A 262 11.08 11.02 11.07
C ARG A 262 10.12 10.88 12.25
N LEU A 263 9.05 10.09 12.12
CA LEU A 263 8.05 9.92 13.19
C LEU A 263 8.63 9.20 14.41
N GLY A 264 9.57 8.27 14.21
CA GLY A 264 10.12 7.47 15.29
C GLY A 264 9.15 6.38 15.80
N PRO A 265 9.39 5.82 16.99
CA PRO A 265 8.53 4.78 17.56
C PRO A 265 7.15 5.34 17.93
N ASP A 266 6.11 4.55 17.66
CA ASP A 266 4.77 4.79 18.20
C ASP A 266 4.58 4.13 19.57
N ASP A 267 3.50 4.49 20.27
CA ASP A 267 3.12 3.88 21.55
C ASP A 267 1.60 3.70 21.64
N PRO A 268 1.07 2.48 21.41
CA PRO A 268 -0.35 2.17 21.57
C PRO A 268 -0.92 2.47 22.96
N SER A 269 -0.10 2.45 24.02
CA SER A 269 -0.57 2.68 25.39
C SER A 269 -0.99 4.14 25.62
N GLU A 270 -0.42 5.10 24.89
CA GLU A 270 -0.86 6.50 24.90
C GLU A 270 -2.29 6.69 24.38
N TRP A 271 -2.81 5.68 23.68
CA TRP A 271 -4.17 5.63 23.13
C TRP A 271 -5.09 4.66 23.88
N GLY A 272 -4.69 4.22 25.08
CA GLY A 272 -5.45 3.29 25.90
C GLY A 272 -5.54 1.87 25.31
N VAL A 273 -4.63 1.52 24.41
CA VAL A 273 -4.52 0.18 23.84
C VAL A 273 -3.36 -0.55 24.49
N ASP A 274 -3.67 -1.26 25.57
CA ASP A 274 -2.72 -2.15 26.24
C ASP A 274 -2.40 -3.38 25.36
N HIS A 275 -1.30 -4.06 25.67
CA HIS A 275 -0.91 -5.33 25.01
C HIS A 275 -0.68 -5.21 23.50
N ARG A 276 -0.16 -4.06 23.04
CA ARG A 276 0.36 -3.86 21.68
C ARG A 276 1.78 -3.34 21.79
N ALA A 277 2.72 -3.97 21.08
CA ALA A 277 4.11 -3.55 21.09
C ALA A 277 4.27 -2.13 20.53
N SER A 278 5.09 -1.29 21.16
CA SER A 278 5.58 -0.04 20.56
C SER A 278 6.51 -0.36 19.39
N VAL A 279 6.32 0.32 18.25
CA VAL A 279 7.06 0.00 17.02
C VAL A 279 7.65 1.25 16.40
N ASP A 280 8.96 1.22 16.20
CA ASP A 280 9.59 2.07 15.20
C ASP A 280 9.41 1.42 13.82
N TRP A 281 8.43 1.92 13.07
CA TRP A 281 8.03 1.33 11.79
C TRP A 281 9.10 1.42 10.70
N TRP A 282 10.04 2.37 10.79
CA TRP A 282 11.20 2.41 9.89
C TRP A 282 12.19 1.32 10.22
N GLU A 283 12.56 1.18 11.49
CA GLU A 283 13.44 0.10 11.92
C GLU A 283 12.80 -1.28 11.67
N ASN A 284 11.48 -1.43 11.86
CA ASN A 284 10.77 -2.67 11.58
C ASN A 284 10.90 -3.09 10.11
N SER A 285 10.63 -2.16 9.18
CA SER A 285 10.77 -2.44 7.75
C SER A 285 12.22 -2.74 7.36
N ARG A 286 13.20 -2.02 7.92
CA ARG A 286 14.63 -2.33 7.73
C ARG A 286 14.95 -3.76 8.18
N ARG A 287 14.41 -4.21 9.32
CA ARG A 287 14.56 -5.60 9.80
C ARG A 287 13.98 -6.61 8.80
N THR A 288 12.79 -6.36 8.25
CA THR A 288 12.18 -7.21 7.23
C THR A 288 13.01 -7.27 5.94
N VAL A 289 13.58 -6.15 5.51
CA VAL A 289 14.50 -6.09 4.35
C VAL A 289 15.74 -6.96 4.57
N HIS A 290 16.35 -6.88 5.75
CA HIS A 290 17.50 -7.74 6.09
C HIS A 290 17.14 -9.21 6.17
N LEU A 291 15.99 -9.57 6.77
CA LEU A 291 15.46 -10.93 6.73
C LEU A 291 15.39 -11.46 5.28
N HIS A 292 14.87 -10.66 4.34
CA HIS A 292 14.78 -11.06 2.94
C HIS A 292 16.14 -11.26 2.28
N ARG A 293 17.09 -10.34 2.53
CA ARG A 293 18.44 -10.45 1.98
C ARG A 293 19.19 -11.66 2.55
N ASP A 294 19.12 -11.87 3.86
CA ASP A 294 19.80 -12.98 4.55
C ASP A 294 19.30 -14.34 4.06
N LYS A 295 17.98 -14.52 3.96
CA LYS A 295 17.39 -15.77 3.46
C LYS A 295 17.71 -16.03 1.99
N ALA A 296 17.74 -14.99 1.17
CA ALA A 296 18.16 -15.09 -0.22
C ALA A 296 19.65 -15.44 -0.38
N ILE A 297 20.52 -14.99 0.52
CA ILE A 297 21.94 -15.38 0.54
C ILE A 297 22.10 -16.81 1.03
N ALA A 298 21.38 -17.21 2.08
CA ALA A 298 21.45 -18.55 2.64
C ALA A 298 20.99 -19.62 1.63
N ASN A 299 19.92 -19.32 0.87
CA ASN A 299 19.42 -20.10 -0.26
C ASN A 299 19.58 -21.63 -0.12
N PRO A 300 19.00 -22.25 0.92
CA PRO A 300 19.18 -23.67 1.20
C PRO A 300 18.66 -24.59 0.07
N LEU A 301 17.81 -24.06 -0.81
CA LEU A 301 17.28 -24.78 -1.96
C LEU A 301 18.17 -24.69 -3.21
N GLY A 302 19.25 -23.89 -3.18
CA GLY A 302 20.15 -23.72 -4.31
C GLY A 302 19.49 -23.10 -5.55
N LEU A 303 18.50 -22.21 -5.36
CA LEU A 303 17.79 -21.57 -6.45
C LEU A 303 18.73 -20.61 -7.20
N PRO A 304 18.83 -20.69 -8.54
CA PRO A 304 19.91 -20.08 -9.31
C PRO A 304 19.93 -18.55 -9.28
N THR A 305 18.78 -17.94 -9.00
CA THR A 305 18.55 -16.49 -9.03
C THR A 305 18.67 -15.83 -7.66
N LEU A 306 18.77 -16.58 -6.56
CA LEU A 306 18.84 -16.01 -5.22
C LEU A 306 20.28 -15.91 -4.72
N GLY A 307 20.64 -14.76 -4.18
CA GLY A 307 21.93 -14.51 -3.57
C GLY A 307 22.16 -13.06 -3.19
N GLU A 308 23.42 -12.70 -2.95
CA GLU A 308 23.82 -11.38 -2.48
C GLU A 308 23.34 -10.23 -3.39
N ASN A 309 23.32 -10.46 -4.69
CA ASN A 309 22.99 -9.47 -5.73
C ASN A 309 21.57 -9.64 -6.29
N ALA A 310 20.79 -10.60 -5.77
CA ALA A 310 19.45 -10.88 -6.26
C ALA A 310 18.60 -11.45 -5.11
N TRP A 311 17.82 -10.57 -4.50
CA TRP A 311 17.02 -10.83 -3.31
C TRP A 311 15.77 -9.93 -3.32
N GLY A 312 14.87 -10.15 -2.37
CA GLY A 312 13.61 -9.41 -2.28
C GLY A 312 12.48 -10.13 -2.99
N LEU A 313 12.07 -11.28 -2.44
CA LEU A 313 10.86 -11.95 -2.91
C LEU A 313 9.62 -11.11 -2.59
N SER A 314 8.78 -10.87 -3.60
CA SER A 314 7.53 -10.12 -3.46
C SER A 314 6.53 -10.50 -4.54
N ALA A 315 5.28 -10.05 -4.42
CA ALA A 315 4.23 -10.33 -5.38
C ALA A 315 4.60 -9.85 -6.79
N CYS A 316 4.53 -10.72 -7.78
CA CYS A 316 4.94 -10.44 -9.16
C CYS A 316 4.45 -11.48 -10.16
N ASP A 317 4.55 -11.16 -11.45
CA ASP A 317 4.42 -12.14 -12.52
C ASP A 317 5.60 -13.12 -12.50
N GLY A 318 5.30 -14.40 -12.76
CA GLY A 318 6.25 -15.49 -12.90
C GLY A 318 5.90 -16.39 -14.09
N PRO A 319 6.70 -17.46 -14.31
CA PRO A 319 6.56 -18.30 -15.51
C PRO A 319 5.19 -18.96 -15.71
N GLU A 320 4.46 -19.23 -14.63
CA GLU A 320 3.17 -19.93 -14.62
C GLU A 320 1.98 -19.00 -14.29
N GLY A 321 2.22 -17.69 -14.19
CA GLY A 321 1.20 -16.70 -13.81
C GLY A 321 1.67 -15.84 -12.64
N TYR A 322 0.72 -15.35 -11.85
CA TYR A 322 1.02 -14.45 -10.73
C TYR A 322 1.43 -15.21 -9.49
N LEU A 323 2.52 -14.77 -8.83
CA LEU A 323 3.09 -15.39 -7.65
C LEU A 323 3.14 -14.39 -6.50
N VAL A 324 3.00 -14.88 -5.26
CA VAL A 324 3.21 -14.08 -4.04
C VAL A 324 4.27 -14.77 -3.15
N PRO A 325 5.54 -14.78 -3.60
CA PRO A 325 6.64 -15.32 -2.81
C PRO A 325 7.06 -14.37 -1.70
N GLY A 326 7.72 -14.91 -0.69
CA GLY A 326 8.03 -14.15 0.50
C GLY A 326 8.62 -14.99 1.63
N PHE A 327 9.14 -14.28 2.64
CA PHE A 327 9.78 -14.89 3.79
C PHE A 327 9.17 -14.41 5.10
N PHE A 328 9.21 -15.27 6.11
CA PHE A 328 8.71 -14.97 7.45
C PHE A 328 9.82 -15.06 8.50
N PRO A 329 9.81 -14.23 9.55
CA PRO A 329 10.66 -14.46 10.72
C PRO A 329 10.16 -15.69 11.49
N VAL A 330 10.95 -16.16 12.46
CA VAL A 330 10.51 -17.20 13.39
C VAL A 330 9.52 -16.57 14.39
N PRO A 331 8.28 -17.07 14.54
CA PRO A 331 7.32 -16.49 15.48
C PRO A 331 7.86 -16.48 16.93
N VAL A 332 7.66 -15.37 17.65
CA VAL A 332 7.96 -15.27 19.08
C VAL A 332 6.74 -15.74 19.87
N ASP A 333 6.97 -16.53 20.91
CA ASP A 333 5.91 -17.00 21.81
C ASP A 333 5.44 -15.86 22.73
N MET A 334 4.26 -15.32 22.45
CA MET A 334 3.63 -14.25 23.20
C MET A 334 2.70 -14.86 24.26
N THR A 335 3.27 -15.39 25.35
CA THR A 335 2.53 -16.13 26.40
C THR A 335 1.41 -15.35 27.10
N TRP A 336 1.41 -14.02 26.98
CA TRP A 336 0.37 -13.14 27.49
C TRP A 336 -0.77 -12.87 26.49
N ALA A 337 -0.60 -13.25 25.22
CA ALA A 337 -1.46 -12.85 24.12
C ALA A 337 -2.63 -13.83 23.90
N GLU A 338 -3.80 -13.28 23.59
CA GLU A 338 -4.99 -14.05 23.22
C GLU A 338 -4.96 -14.40 21.72
N PRO A 339 -4.99 -15.71 21.36
CA PRO A 339 -4.98 -16.12 19.95
C PRO A 339 -6.21 -15.61 19.18
N GLY A 340 -6.01 -15.09 17.97
CA GLY A 340 -7.06 -14.48 17.16
C GLY A 340 -7.28 -12.99 17.44
N ARG A 341 -7.12 -12.56 18.70
CA ARG A 341 -7.28 -11.17 19.13
C ARG A 341 -5.98 -10.36 19.08
N ASP A 342 -4.89 -10.92 19.58
CA ASP A 342 -3.59 -10.24 19.68
C ASP A 342 -2.62 -10.65 18.59
N TYR A 343 -2.76 -11.88 18.08
CA TYR A 343 -2.00 -12.40 16.94
C TYR A 343 -2.87 -13.33 16.07
N SER A 344 -2.43 -13.58 14.84
CA SER A 344 -3.12 -14.43 13.88
C SER A 344 -2.90 -15.91 14.15
N LEU A 345 -3.95 -16.71 13.92
CA LEU A 345 -3.88 -18.18 13.92
C LEU A 345 -3.30 -18.75 12.62
N PHE A 346 -2.98 -17.91 11.64
CA PHE A 346 -2.43 -18.35 10.37
C PHE A 346 -1.01 -18.91 10.55
N ARG A 347 -0.78 -20.10 9.98
CA ARG A 347 0.53 -20.75 9.97
C ARG A 347 1.35 -20.25 8.78
N ALA A 348 2.33 -19.40 9.06
CA ALA A 348 3.20 -18.83 8.05
C ALA A 348 4.34 -19.77 7.65
N GLU A 349 4.59 -19.85 6.34
CA GLU A 349 5.64 -20.68 5.76
C GLU A 349 6.26 -19.95 4.58
N ASP A 350 7.59 -19.98 4.48
CA ASP A 350 8.33 -19.33 3.40
C ASP A 350 7.88 -19.82 2.02
N ARG A 351 7.66 -18.88 1.10
CA ARG A 351 7.27 -19.17 -0.28
C ARG A 351 8.38 -18.70 -1.21
N TRP A 352 9.19 -19.65 -1.69
CA TRP A 352 10.37 -19.34 -2.49
C TRP A 352 10.08 -18.89 -3.93
N GLY A 353 8.86 -19.13 -4.44
CA GLY A 353 8.44 -18.67 -5.78
C GLY A 353 9.32 -19.13 -6.93
N GLY A 354 9.98 -20.29 -6.81
CA GLY A 354 10.97 -20.75 -7.80
C GLY A 354 12.20 -19.86 -7.94
N GLY A 355 12.43 -18.93 -7.01
CA GLY A 355 13.51 -17.94 -7.07
C GLY A 355 13.20 -16.72 -7.93
N VAL A 356 11.94 -16.49 -8.34
CA VAL A 356 11.58 -15.28 -9.09
C VAL A 356 11.78 -14.04 -8.20
N VAL A 357 12.68 -13.15 -8.61
CA VAL A 357 12.99 -11.89 -7.90
C VAL A 357 12.45 -10.71 -8.71
N PRO A 358 11.39 -10.03 -8.24
CA PRO A 358 10.95 -8.79 -8.87
C PRO A 358 11.87 -7.62 -8.48
N PRO A 359 12.42 -6.86 -9.45
CA PRO A 359 13.37 -5.79 -9.15
C PRO A 359 12.84 -4.71 -8.19
N TYR A 360 11.54 -4.41 -8.24
CA TYR A 360 10.93 -3.37 -7.40
C TYR A 360 11.04 -3.68 -5.90
N ALA A 361 11.11 -4.95 -5.49
CA ALA A 361 11.11 -5.30 -4.08
C ALA A 361 12.39 -4.80 -3.37
N ALA A 362 13.56 -5.11 -3.94
CA ALA A 362 14.82 -4.59 -3.42
C ALA A 362 14.99 -3.10 -3.73
N ALA A 363 14.63 -2.65 -4.95
CA ALA A 363 14.81 -1.24 -5.35
C ALA A 363 13.97 -0.27 -4.51
N SER A 364 12.74 -0.62 -4.16
CA SER A 364 11.87 0.19 -3.29
C SER A 364 12.23 0.10 -1.80
N SER A 365 13.19 -0.74 -1.44
CA SER A 365 13.71 -0.89 -0.06
C SER A 365 14.98 -0.05 0.18
N ILE A 366 15.23 0.96 -0.64
CA ILE A 366 16.44 1.80 -0.59
C ILE A 366 16.45 2.81 0.58
N VAL A 367 15.29 3.15 1.16
CA VAL A 367 15.10 4.19 2.19
C VAL A 367 14.94 3.65 3.61
#